data_AF-A0A2N9N5Z0-F1
#
_entry.id   AF-A0A2N9N5Z0-F1
#
_cell.length_a   1.000
_cell.length_b   1.000
_cell.length_c   1.000
_cell.angle_alpha   90.00
_cell.angle_beta   90.00
_cell.angle_gamma   90.00
#
_symmetry.space_group_name_H-M   'P 1'
#
loop_
_entity.id
_entity.type
_entity.pdbx_description
1 polymer ?
#
loop_
_entity_poly.entity_id
_entity_poly.type
_entity_poly.pdbx_seq_one_letter_code
_entity_poly.pdbx_strand_id
1 'polypeptide(L)'
;MRVSALAIVVLLARASGQTDGSPSFEVASVKVSPPVTSGWTMKADGGPGSGDPTRIDYRNISMAILLSRAYDLKFVQLSGPDWIMEEKYDIEARLPPGVTRAQFPQMLRDLLADRFKLQVHREIKQVSGYALVVDKNGSKLKPHVETPDSGKALADTVSPADSDPDGYPVVPLGRVMAVSGGKARFRGDGRGLSWLEGMLSGQVDAPVNDQTGLTGTYDFTMYWSMRQTVDGDGGPDLFTAVQKQLGLKLERKKVPVEMLVIDHLEKVPASN
;
A
#
# COMPACT_ATOMS: atom_id res chain seq x y z
N MET A 1 -23.65 46.76 22.95
CA MET A 1 -24.36 45.56 23.46
C MET A 1 -23.69 44.33 22.83
N ARG A 2 -23.04 43.50 23.64
CA ARG A 2 -22.41 42.26 23.19
C ARG A 2 -23.48 41.17 23.18
N VAL A 3 -23.78 40.61 22.01
CA VAL A 3 -24.67 39.46 21.88
C VAL A 3 -23.80 38.22 21.89
N SER A 4 -23.81 37.50 23.02
CA SER A 4 -23.16 36.19 23.15
C SER A 4 -23.95 35.16 22.35
N ALA A 5 -23.32 34.58 21.33
CA ALA A 5 -23.88 33.45 20.57
C ALA A 5 -23.76 32.18 21.42
N LEU A 6 -24.90 31.60 21.78
CA LEU A 6 -25.01 30.35 22.51
C LEU A 6 -24.68 29.20 21.55
N ALA A 7 -23.54 28.53 21.75
CA ALA A 7 -23.17 27.32 21.02
C ALA A 7 -23.98 26.14 21.58
N ILE A 8 -24.97 25.67 20.81
CA ILE A 8 -25.71 24.45 21.12
C ILE A 8 -24.88 23.26 20.65
N VAL A 9 -24.29 22.53 21.60
CA VAL A 9 -23.66 21.23 21.37
C VAL A 9 -24.78 20.18 21.38
N VAL A 10 -25.16 19.70 20.20
CA VAL A 10 -26.05 18.52 20.10
C VAL A 10 -25.17 17.27 20.17
N LEU A 11 -25.18 16.60 21.31
CA LEU A 11 -24.67 15.25 21.47
C LEU A 11 -25.71 14.26 20.91
N LEU A 12 -25.47 13.74 19.70
CA LEU A 12 -26.19 12.56 19.21
C LEU A 12 -25.57 11.32 19.85
N ALA A 13 -26.07 10.93 21.03
CA ALA A 13 -25.83 9.60 21.56
C ALA A 13 -26.63 8.59 20.74
N ARG A 14 -25.97 7.84 19.85
CA ARG A 14 -26.58 6.63 19.27
C ARG A 14 -26.55 5.53 20.33
N ALA A 15 -27.73 5.07 20.74
CA ALA A 15 -27.88 3.85 21.51
C ALA A 15 -27.50 2.66 20.62
N SER A 16 -26.43 1.96 20.96
CA SER A 16 -25.94 0.80 20.20
C SER A 16 -26.73 -0.45 20.58
N GLY A 17 -27.76 -0.78 19.80
CA GLY A 17 -28.23 -2.16 19.68
C GLY A 17 -27.23 -2.94 18.82
N GLN A 18 -26.86 -4.14 19.26
CA GLN A 18 -25.96 -5.05 18.53
C GLN A 18 -26.44 -5.22 17.09
N THR A 19 -25.73 -4.56 16.18
CA THR A 19 -25.71 -4.88 14.76
C THR A 19 -24.27 -5.29 14.47
N ASP A 20 -24.07 -6.39 13.76
CA ASP A 20 -22.82 -6.75 13.10
C ASP A 20 -22.49 -5.69 12.03
N GLY A 21 -22.22 -4.47 12.49
CA GLY A 21 -21.84 -3.33 11.69
C GLY A 21 -20.33 -3.27 11.59
N SER A 22 -19.83 -3.01 10.38
CA SER A 22 -18.45 -2.57 10.18
C SER A 22 -18.14 -1.48 11.23
N PRO A 23 -16.97 -1.54 11.91
CA PRO A 23 -16.61 -0.51 12.88
C PRO A 23 -16.67 0.86 12.22
N SER A 24 -17.17 1.87 12.93
CA SER A 24 -17.24 3.26 12.48
C SER A 24 -16.52 4.17 13.46
N PHE A 25 -16.14 5.38 13.02
CA PHE A 25 -15.53 6.36 13.91
C PHE A 25 -16.56 6.80 14.97
N GLU A 26 -16.18 6.80 16.24
CA GLU A 26 -17.04 7.27 17.33
C GLU A 26 -17.28 8.79 17.20
N VAL A 27 -16.22 9.50 16.82
CA VAL A 27 -16.22 10.94 16.54
C VAL A 27 -15.23 11.17 15.41
N ALA A 28 -15.61 11.99 14.42
CA ALA A 28 -14.71 12.45 13.37
C ALA A 28 -14.98 13.92 13.06
N SER A 29 -13.91 14.71 13.07
CA SER A 29 -13.88 16.09 12.59
C SER A 29 -13.09 16.14 11.30
N VAL A 30 -13.69 16.69 10.24
CA VAL A 30 -13.05 16.88 8.94
C VAL A 30 -13.17 18.33 8.52
N LYS A 31 -12.05 18.95 8.14
CA LYS A 31 -11.99 20.37 7.75
C LYS A 31 -11.04 20.55 6.58
N VAL A 32 -11.29 21.56 5.74
CA VAL A 32 -10.27 22.05 4.80
C VAL A 32 -9.09 22.59 5.60
N SER A 33 -7.87 22.18 5.25
CA SER A 33 -6.66 22.64 5.93
C SER A 33 -6.39 24.11 5.60
N PRO A 34 -5.93 24.92 6.57
CA PRO A 34 -5.44 26.25 6.28
C PRO A 34 -4.20 26.20 5.38
N PRO A 35 -3.92 27.26 4.59
CA PRO A 35 -2.68 27.36 3.82
C PRO A 35 -1.45 27.21 4.71
N VAL A 36 -0.45 26.48 4.22
CA VAL A 36 0.75 26.20 5.03
C VAL A 36 1.68 27.40 5.00
N THR A 37 2.02 27.92 6.18
CA THR A 37 2.78 29.17 6.34
C THR A 37 4.28 28.98 6.58
N SER A 38 4.75 27.81 7.06
CA SER A 38 6.17 27.39 7.06
C SER A 38 6.37 25.96 7.59
N GLY A 39 7.47 25.27 7.22
CA GLY A 39 7.91 23.98 7.80
C GLY A 39 7.47 22.70 7.06
N TRP A 40 7.80 21.52 7.61
CA TRP A 40 7.26 20.23 7.12
C TRP A 40 5.74 20.22 7.27
N THR A 41 5.04 19.97 6.17
CA THR A 41 3.66 20.45 6.04
C THR A 41 2.60 19.37 6.25
N MET A 42 2.89 18.08 6.06
CA MET A 42 1.91 16.99 6.16
C MET A 42 2.19 16.10 7.38
N LYS A 43 1.15 15.84 8.18
CA LYS A 43 1.18 14.92 9.33
C LYS A 43 0.14 13.83 9.14
N ALA A 44 0.48 12.59 9.47
CA ALA A 44 -0.47 11.48 9.36
C ALA A 44 -0.24 10.46 10.48
N ASP A 45 -0.62 10.85 11.70
CA ASP A 45 -0.33 10.07 12.91
C ASP A 45 -1.55 9.27 13.40
N GLY A 46 -1.26 8.22 14.17
CA GLY A 46 -2.26 7.39 14.83
C GLY A 46 -2.85 6.28 13.95
N GLY A 47 -3.91 5.66 14.45
CA GLY A 47 -4.66 4.58 13.81
C GLY A 47 -4.06 3.19 14.05
N PRO A 48 -4.76 2.13 13.62
CA PRO A 48 -4.41 0.75 13.97
C PRO A 48 -2.96 0.36 13.65
N GLY A 49 -2.28 -0.16 14.68
CA GLY A 49 -0.89 -0.59 14.63
C GLY A 49 0.15 0.54 14.67
N SER A 50 -0.25 1.77 15.00
CA SER A 50 0.64 2.85 15.42
C SER A 50 0.80 2.88 16.95
N GLY A 51 1.55 3.85 17.48
CA GLY A 51 1.66 4.09 18.93
C GLY A 51 0.37 4.57 19.60
N ASP A 52 -0.61 5.06 18.82
CA ASP A 52 -1.94 5.45 19.29
C ASP A 52 -3.01 4.84 18.36
N PRO A 53 -3.45 3.59 18.62
CA PRO A 53 -4.33 2.87 17.71
C PRO A 53 -5.79 3.35 17.73
N THR A 54 -6.20 4.13 18.73
CA THR A 54 -7.60 4.55 18.94
C THR A 54 -7.88 5.98 18.48
N ARG A 55 -6.88 6.69 17.94
CA ARG A 55 -7.03 8.03 17.40
C ARG A 55 -6.29 8.19 16.08
N ILE A 56 -6.82 9.01 15.18
CA ILE A 56 -6.06 9.57 14.05
C ILE A 56 -5.99 11.09 14.15
N ASP A 57 -4.85 11.65 13.76
CA ASP A 57 -4.61 13.09 13.63
C ASP A 57 -3.82 13.34 12.34
N TYR A 58 -4.57 13.55 11.26
CA TYR A 58 -4.04 13.84 9.94
C TYR A 58 -4.15 15.34 9.70
N ARG A 59 -3.05 15.95 9.27
CA ARG A 59 -2.97 17.38 8.96
C ARG A 59 -2.44 17.57 7.57
N ASN A 60 -3.07 18.50 6.85
CA ASN A 60 -2.66 18.89 5.52
C ASN A 60 -2.53 17.67 4.57
N ILE A 61 -3.46 16.71 4.70
CA ILE A 61 -3.48 15.48 3.89
C ILE A 61 -4.32 15.70 2.63
N SER A 62 -3.82 15.33 1.46
CA SER A 62 -4.63 15.43 0.24
C SER A 62 -5.67 14.32 0.14
N MET A 63 -6.74 14.60 -0.60
CA MET A 63 -7.76 13.61 -0.93
C MET A 63 -7.17 12.38 -1.62
N ALA A 64 -6.21 12.54 -2.52
CA ALA A 64 -5.53 11.43 -3.18
C ALA A 64 -4.86 10.46 -2.19
N ILE A 65 -4.27 10.98 -1.09
CA ILE A 65 -3.67 10.14 -0.04
C ILE A 65 -4.77 9.41 0.74
N LEU A 66 -5.87 10.09 1.06
CA LEU A 66 -7.00 9.48 1.75
C LEU A 66 -7.62 8.34 0.92
N LEU A 67 -7.88 8.57 -0.36
CA LEU A 67 -8.41 7.56 -1.28
C LEU A 67 -7.43 6.39 -1.45
N SER A 68 -6.14 6.67 -1.61
CA SER A 68 -5.11 5.62 -1.72
C SER A 68 -5.07 4.72 -0.50
N ARG A 69 -5.21 5.29 0.71
CA ARG A 69 -5.30 4.51 1.97
C ARG A 69 -6.62 3.78 2.10
N ALA A 70 -7.72 4.41 1.72
CA ALA A 70 -9.06 3.85 1.84
C ALA A 70 -9.29 2.68 0.88
N TYR A 71 -8.65 2.66 -0.29
CA TYR A 71 -8.86 1.63 -1.32
C TYR A 71 -7.62 0.75 -1.58
N ASP A 72 -6.50 1.00 -0.88
CA ASP A 72 -5.21 0.33 -1.07
C ASP A 72 -4.70 0.44 -2.51
N LEU A 73 -4.57 1.68 -3.00
CA LEU A 73 -4.23 2.00 -4.38
C LEU A 73 -2.98 2.89 -4.45
N LYS A 74 -2.26 2.81 -5.58
CA LYS A 74 -1.27 3.82 -5.95
C LYS A 74 -1.97 5.07 -6.51
N PHE A 75 -1.35 6.25 -6.40
CA PHE A 75 -1.90 7.51 -6.96
C PHE A 75 -2.21 7.42 -8.45
N VAL A 76 -1.39 6.69 -9.20
CA VAL A 76 -1.57 6.46 -10.64
C VAL A 76 -2.81 5.62 -10.98
N GLN A 77 -3.44 5.00 -9.99
CA GLN A 77 -4.69 4.22 -10.15
C GLN A 77 -5.94 5.04 -9.81
N LEU A 78 -5.80 6.33 -9.48
CA LEU A 78 -6.91 7.23 -9.23
C LEU A 78 -7.24 8.04 -10.49
N SER A 79 -8.53 8.15 -10.81
CA SER A 79 -9.05 8.96 -11.90
C SER A 79 -10.15 9.87 -11.37
N GLY A 80 -9.93 11.18 -11.40
CA GLY A 80 -10.92 12.16 -10.94
C GLY A 80 -10.41 13.60 -11.09
N PRO A 81 -11.08 14.57 -10.45
CA PRO A 81 -10.72 15.99 -10.58
C PRO A 81 -9.30 16.29 -10.09
N ASP A 82 -8.58 17.20 -10.75
CA ASP A 82 -7.18 17.54 -10.42
C ASP A 82 -7.00 17.98 -8.95
N TRP A 83 -8.02 18.63 -8.39
CA TRP A 83 -7.98 19.16 -7.03
C TRP A 83 -7.79 18.08 -5.95
N ILE A 84 -8.02 16.79 -6.24
CA ILE A 84 -7.78 15.72 -5.27
C ILE A 84 -6.30 15.61 -4.85
N MET A 85 -5.38 16.12 -5.68
CA MET A 85 -3.95 16.20 -5.38
C MET A 85 -3.60 17.48 -4.60
N GLU A 86 -4.32 18.56 -4.87
CA GLU A 86 -4.03 19.92 -4.41
C GLU A 86 -4.67 20.23 -3.07
N GLU A 87 -5.98 20.01 -2.95
CA GLU A 87 -6.78 20.36 -1.77
C GLU A 87 -6.38 19.48 -0.58
N LYS A 88 -6.20 20.13 0.56
CA LYS A 88 -5.68 19.50 1.78
C LYS A 88 -6.73 19.56 2.88
N TYR A 89 -6.76 18.52 3.69
CA TYR A 89 -7.72 18.34 4.76
C TYR A 89 -7.04 18.04 6.09
N ASP A 90 -7.69 18.46 7.18
CA ASP A 90 -7.37 18.06 8.53
C ASP A 90 -8.45 17.07 8.98
N ILE A 91 -8.01 15.90 9.46
CA ILE A 91 -8.89 14.85 9.99
C ILE A 91 -8.45 14.48 11.39
N GLU A 92 -9.34 14.67 12.35
CA GLU A 92 -9.20 14.15 13.70
C GLU A 92 -10.34 13.20 13.99
N ALA A 93 -10.04 11.95 14.32
CA ALA A 93 -11.10 10.99 14.62
C ALA A 93 -10.71 9.99 15.72
N ARG A 94 -11.73 9.49 16.43
CA ARG A 94 -11.62 8.44 17.45
C ARG A 94 -12.18 7.13 16.91
N LEU A 95 -11.44 6.05 17.17
CA LEU A 95 -11.77 4.71 16.77
C LEU A 95 -12.12 3.87 18.00
N PRO A 96 -13.07 2.93 17.88
CA PRO A 96 -13.29 1.93 18.91
C PRO A 96 -12.00 1.14 19.23
N PRO A 97 -11.83 0.64 20.46
CA PRO A 97 -10.72 -0.23 20.79
C PRO A 97 -10.78 -1.53 19.97
N GLY A 98 -9.61 -2.04 19.55
CA GLY A 98 -9.51 -3.32 18.84
C GLY A 98 -9.72 -3.26 17.33
N VAL A 99 -9.91 -2.08 16.73
CA VAL A 99 -9.93 -1.93 15.27
C VAL A 99 -8.60 -2.40 14.69
N THR A 100 -8.69 -3.35 13.75
CA THR A 100 -7.54 -3.90 13.05
C THR A 100 -7.12 -3.05 11.85
N ARG A 101 -5.87 -3.20 11.40
CA ARG A 101 -5.37 -2.59 10.16
C ARG A 101 -6.22 -2.95 8.93
N ALA A 102 -6.80 -4.15 8.91
CA ALA A 102 -7.66 -4.61 7.81
C ALA A 102 -9.05 -3.95 7.81
N GLN A 103 -9.57 -3.57 8.98
CA GLN A 103 -10.86 -2.90 9.12
C GLN A 103 -10.78 -1.40 8.82
N PHE A 104 -9.65 -0.77 9.12
CA PHE A 104 -9.48 0.69 9.01
C PHE A 104 -9.75 1.28 7.61
N PRO A 105 -9.35 0.65 6.48
CA PRO A 105 -9.69 1.15 5.15
C PRO A 105 -11.19 1.30 4.92
N GLN A 106 -12.02 0.38 5.44
CA GLN A 106 -13.48 0.50 5.32
C GLN A 106 -14.00 1.72 6.07
N MET A 107 -13.50 1.97 7.29
CA MET A 107 -13.88 3.16 8.07
C MET A 107 -13.57 4.46 7.33
N LEU A 108 -12.42 4.51 6.65
CA LEU A 108 -12.06 5.66 5.81
C LEU A 108 -13.01 5.81 4.61
N ARG A 109 -13.38 4.71 3.93
CA ARG A 109 -14.35 4.75 2.82
C ARG A 109 -15.69 5.33 3.29
N ASP A 110 -16.19 4.87 4.44
CA ASP A 110 -17.45 5.34 5.01
C ASP A 110 -17.37 6.82 5.40
N LEU A 111 -16.27 7.26 6.04
CA LEU A 111 -16.05 8.67 6.37
C LEU A 111 -16.03 9.55 5.11
N LEU A 112 -15.36 9.10 4.04
CA LEU A 112 -15.28 9.85 2.79
C LEU A 112 -16.63 9.91 2.06
N ALA A 113 -17.38 8.81 2.06
CA ALA A 113 -18.74 8.78 1.52
C ALA A 113 -19.67 9.73 2.29
N ASP A 114 -19.62 9.73 3.61
CA ASP A 114 -20.49 10.57 4.43
C ASP A 114 -20.15 12.05 4.32
N ARG A 115 -18.86 12.40 4.47
CA ARG A 115 -18.40 13.78 4.57
C ARG A 115 -18.20 14.44 3.22
N PHE A 116 -17.84 13.71 2.18
CA PHE A 116 -17.58 14.30 0.85
C PHE A 116 -18.51 13.78 -0.25
N LYS A 117 -19.53 12.99 0.12
CA LYS A 117 -20.46 12.36 -0.84
C LYS A 117 -19.74 11.52 -1.89
N LEU A 118 -18.60 10.92 -1.51
CA LEU A 118 -17.77 10.12 -2.41
C LEU A 118 -18.61 9.02 -3.09
N GLN A 119 -18.60 9.04 -4.42
CA GLN A 119 -19.09 7.96 -5.27
C GLN A 119 -17.99 7.54 -6.24
N VAL A 120 -17.79 6.24 -6.38
CA VAL A 120 -16.72 5.67 -7.19
C VAL A 120 -17.17 4.40 -7.90
N HIS A 121 -16.52 4.10 -9.02
CA HIS A 121 -16.56 2.79 -9.64
C HIS A 121 -15.16 2.34 -10.06
N ARG A 122 -15.04 1.06 -10.43
CA ARG A 122 -13.81 0.47 -10.96
C ARG A 122 -13.90 0.36 -12.48
N GLU A 123 -12.82 0.75 -13.14
CA GLU A 123 -12.69 0.67 -14.61
C GLU A 123 -11.33 0.06 -14.96
N ILE A 124 -11.28 -0.80 -15.98
CA ILE A 124 -10.00 -1.31 -16.50
C ILE A 124 -9.51 -0.38 -17.61
N LYS A 125 -8.33 0.21 -17.42
CA LYS A 125 -7.65 1.03 -18.46
C LYS A 125 -6.40 0.35 -18.98
N GLN A 126 -6.15 0.51 -20.28
CA GLN A 126 -4.93 0.04 -20.93
C GLN A 126 -3.84 1.11 -20.81
N VAL A 127 -2.86 0.86 -19.94
CA VAL A 127 -1.76 1.81 -19.68
C VAL A 127 -0.41 1.20 -20.05
N SER A 128 0.59 2.04 -20.32
CA SER A 128 1.95 1.55 -20.55
C SER A 128 2.52 0.93 -19.28
N GLY A 129 3.00 -0.30 -19.37
CA GLY A 129 3.60 -1.04 -18.28
C GLY A 129 4.34 -2.27 -18.78
N TYR A 130 4.37 -3.32 -17.96
CA TYR A 130 5.01 -4.59 -18.27
C TYR A 130 4.05 -5.75 -18.05
N ALA A 131 4.01 -6.69 -18.99
CA ALA A 131 3.44 -8.00 -18.71
C ALA A 131 4.51 -8.92 -18.14
N LEU A 132 4.18 -9.60 -17.05
CA LEU A 132 4.95 -10.70 -16.52
C LEU A 132 4.52 -11.97 -17.26
N VAL A 133 5.42 -12.59 -18.00
CA VAL A 133 5.15 -13.80 -18.81
C VAL A 133 6.15 -14.91 -18.47
N VAL A 134 5.81 -16.16 -18.78
CA VAL A 134 6.77 -17.26 -18.65
C VAL A 134 7.85 -17.12 -19.72
N ASP A 135 9.12 -17.26 -19.33
CA ASP A 135 10.24 -17.25 -20.27
C ASP A 135 10.19 -18.48 -21.19
N LYS A 136 10.85 -18.40 -22.34
CA LYS A 136 10.93 -19.52 -23.30
C LYS A 136 11.49 -20.82 -22.70
N ASN A 137 12.27 -20.73 -21.61
CA ASN A 137 12.82 -21.89 -20.91
C ASN A 137 11.90 -22.44 -19.81
N GLY A 138 10.70 -21.91 -19.67
CA GLY A 138 9.74 -22.29 -18.63
C GLY A 138 9.98 -21.60 -17.28
N SER A 139 8.97 -21.69 -16.42
CA SER A 139 9.04 -21.16 -15.06
C SER A 139 10.01 -21.98 -14.21
N LYS A 140 10.82 -21.27 -13.40
CA LYS A 140 11.71 -21.85 -12.38
C LYS A 140 11.15 -21.72 -10.97
N LEU A 141 9.93 -21.20 -10.84
CA LEU A 141 9.26 -21.08 -9.55
C LEU A 141 8.99 -22.47 -8.98
N LYS A 142 9.27 -22.63 -7.68
CA LYS A 142 9.01 -23.87 -6.97
C LYS A 142 7.64 -23.77 -6.32
N PRO A 143 6.68 -24.67 -6.60
CA PRO A 143 5.41 -24.70 -5.88
C PRO A 143 5.67 -24.81 -4.38
N HIS A 144 4.93 -24.02 -3.60
CA HIS A 144 5.03 -24.08 -2.15
C HIS A 144 4.39 -25.38 -1.63
N VAL A 145 5.06 -26.01 -0.66
CA VAL A 145 4.54 -27.18 0.05
C VAL A 145 4.54 -26.85 1.53
N GLU A 146 3.35 -26.71 2.13
CA GLU A 146 3.22 -26.50 3.56
C GLU A 146 3.88 -27.66 4.30
N THR A 147 4.91 -27.36 5.09
CA THR A 147 5.58 -28.33 5.96
C THR A 147 5.40 -27.88 7.41
N PRO A 148 5.01 -28.78 8.35
CA PRO A 148 4.64 -28.39 9.71
C PRO A 148 5.73 -27.65 10.52
N ASP A 149 7.00 -27.73 10.11
CA ASP A 149 8.17 -27.23 10.85
C ASP A 149 8.89 -26.03 10.22
N SER A 150 8.40 -25.49 9.09
CA SER A 150 9.09 -24.46 8.30
C SER A 150 9.33 -23.14 9.05
N GLY A 151 8.67 -22.93 10.19
CA GLY A 151 8.73 -21.70 10.97
C GLY A 151 9.67 -21.71 12.19
N LYS A 152 10.28 -22.83 12.59
CA LYS A 152 10.95 -22.93 13.91
C LYS A 152 12.44 -23.23 13.90
N ALA A 153 13.03 -23.77 12.83
CA ALA A 153 14.34 -24.42 12.96
C ALA A 153 15.59 -23.58 12.58
N LEU A 154 15.48 -22.32 12.11
CA LEU A 154 16.69 -21.56 11.70
C LEU A 154 16.69 -20.07 12.07
N ALA A 155 16.01 -19.68 13.16
CA ALA A 155 16.02 -18.30 13.65
C ALA A 155 17.35 -17.90 14.33
N ASP A 156 18.19 -18.87 14.72
CA ASP A 156 19.23 -18.63 15.72
C ASP A 156 20.66 -18.42 15.17
N THR A 157 20.87 -18.32 13.84
CA THR A 157 22.26 -18.27 13.30
C THR A 157 22.54 -17.23 12.20
N VAL A 158 21.57 -16.41 11.78
CA VAL A 158 21.81 -15.42 10.70
C VAL A 158 21.56 -14.00 11.20
N SER A 159 22.63 -13.21 11.26
CA SER A 159 22.55 -11.79 11.57
C SER A 159 22.11 -10.98 10.34
N PRO A 160 21.33 -9.90 10.49
CA PRO A 160 20.94 -9.02 9.38
C PRO A 160 22.10 -8.35 8.60
N ALA A 161 23.33 -8.48 9.11
CA ALA A 161 24.54 -7.95 8.49
C ALA A 161 25.26 -8.98 7.59
N ASP A 162 24.82 -10.25 7.59
CA ASP A 162 25.50 -11.30 6.85
C ASP A 162 25.22 -11.16 5.35
N SER A 163 26.28 -11.29 4.55
CA SER A 163 26.21 -11.37 3.08
C SER A 163 26.69 -12.74 2.64
N ASP A 164 26.17 -13.23 1.53
CA ASP A 164 26.65 -14.47 0.92
C ASP A 164 27.99 -14.27 0.18
N PRO A 165 28.63 -15.34 -0.35
CA PRO A 165 29.90 -15.22 -1.06
C PRO A 165 29.89 -14.26 -2.26
N ASP A 166 28.71 -14.03 -2.86
CA ASP A 166 28.52 -13.11 -3.99
C ASP A 166 28.21 -11.67 -3.51
N GLY A 167 28.26 -11.42 -2.20
CA GLY A 167 28.04 -10.13 -1.56
C GLY A 167 26.58 -9.68 -1.50
N TYR A 168 25.62 -10.59 -1.73
CA TYR A 168 24.20 -10.28 -1.54
C TYR A 168 23.80 -10.47 -0.08
N PRO A 169 22.99 -9.58 0.48
CA PRO A 169 22.54 -9.72 1.86
C PRO A 169 21.72 -10.99 2.03
N VAL A 170 21.89 -11.68 3.16
CA VAL A 170 21.03 -12.79 3.55
C VAL A 170 19.71 -12.22 4.08
N VAL A 171 18.58 -12.84 3.73
CA VAL A 171 17.25 -12.44 4.23
C VAL A 171 16.90 -13.35 5.42
N PRO A 172 16.89 -12.84 6.66
CA PRO A 172 16.50 -13.64 7.82
C PRO A 172 15.05 -14.14 7.71
N LEU A 173 14.73 -15.24 8.40
CA LEU A 173 13.35 -15.72 8.53
C LEU A 173 12.43 -14.62 9.06
N GLY A 174 11.22 -14.55 8.51
CA GLY A 174 10.25 -13.49 8.83
C GLY A 174 10.51 -12.15 8.13
N ARG A 175 11.66 -11.96 7.46
CA ARG A 175 11.88 -10.85 6.53
C ARG A 175 11.68 -11.30 5.09
N VAL A 176 11.26 -10.35 4.27
CA VAL A 176 10.93 -10.58 2.86
C VAL A 176 11.99 -9.99 1.92
N MET A 177 12.74 -8.99 2.40
CA MET A 177 13.79 -8.30 1.67
C MET A 177 14.97 -7.96 2.59
N ALA A 178 16.17 -7.98 2.03
CA ALA A 178 17.36 -7.35 2.59
C ALA A 178 18.11 -6.57 1.49
N VAL A 179 18.72 -5.46 1.87
CA VAL A 179 19.47 -4.56 0.97
C VAL A 179 20.77 -4.19 1.65
N SER A 180 21.89 -4.36 0.95
CA SER A 180 23.22 -3.98 1.44
C SER A 180 24.12 -3.66 0.25
N GLY A 181 24.91 -2.58 0.34
CA GLY A 181 25.90 -2.24 -0.69
C GLY A 181 25.35 -2.11 -2.13
N GLY A 182 24.10 -1.63 -2.29
CA GLY A 182 23.44 -1.54 -3.61
C GLY A 182 22.95 -2.89 -4.17
N LYS A 183 23.10 -3.99 -3.42
CA LYS A 183 22.58 -5.31 -3.76
C LYS A 183 21.32 -5.61 -2.97
N ALA A 184 20.36 -6.24 -3.63
CA ALA A 184 19.07 -6.61 -3.07
C ALA A 184 18.90 -8.13 -3.09
N ARG A 185 18.24 -8.66 -2.06
CA ARG A 185 17.70 -10.02 -2.07
C ARG A 185 16.28 -10.02 -1.56
N PHE A 186 15.43 -10.78 -2.23
CA PHE A 186 14.06 -11.08 -1.83
C PHE A 186 13.85 -12.57 -1.67
N ARG A 187 12.95 -12.91 -0.73
CA ARG A 187 12.46 -14.27 -0.53
C ARG A 187 10.93 -14.26 -0.53
N GLY A 188 10.35 -15.01 -1.46
CA GLY A 188 8.95 -15.43 -1.41
C GLY A 188 8.85 -16.79 -0.75
N ASP A 189 8.03 -16.91 0.27
CA ASP A 189 7.70 -18.16 0.96
C ASP A 189 6.17 -18.32 0.91
N GLY A 190 5.67 -19.30 0.16
CA GLY A 190 4.24 -19.49 -0.07
C GLY A 190 3.54 -18.28 -0.70
N ARG A 191 4.20 -17.54 -1.61
CA ARG A 191 3.63 -16.31 -2.19
C ARG A 191 2.99 -16.56 -3.55
N GLY A 192 1.80 -16.01 -3.77
CA GLY A 192 1.18 -15.93 -5.11
C GLY A 192 1.84 -14.86 -5.98
N LEU A 193 1.56 -14.91 -7.29
CA LEU A 193 2.19 -13.98 -8.25
C LEU A 193 1.75 -12.52 -8.09
N SER A 194 0.57 -12.24 -7.54
CA SER A 194 0.14 -10.86 -7.25
C SER A 194 1.10 -10.13 -6.32
N TRP A 195 1.72 -10.85 -5.38
CA TRP A 195 2.74 -10.29 -4.52
C TRP A 195 4.02 -9.93 -5.31
N LEU A 196 4.42 -10.80 -6.25
CA LEU A 196 5.56 -10.56 -7.13
C LEU A 196 5.29 -9.39 -8.09
N GLU A 197 4.09 -9.27 -8.66
CA GLU A 197 3.69 -8.12 -9.48
C GLU A 197 3.85 -6.80 -8.74
N GLY A 198 3.31 -6.70 -7.51
CA GLY A 198 3.38 -5.48 -6.71
C GLY A 198 4.83 -5.09 -6.40
N MET A 199 5.65 -6.08 -6.05
CA MET A 199 7.09 -5.90 -5.82
C MET A 199 7.82 -5.42 -7.08
N LEU A 200 7.65 -6.11 -8.20
CA LEU A 200 8.29 -5.74 -9.47
C LEU A 200 7.82 -4.37 -9.96
N SER A 201 6.52 -4.07 -9.83
CA SER A 201 5.94 -2.78 -10.18
C SER A 201 6.58 -1.63 -9.42
N GLY A 202 6.90 -1.84 -8.13
CA GLY A 202 7.65 -0.86 -7.33
C GLY A 202 9.10 -0.67 -7.79
N GLN A 203 9.74 -1.71 -8.35
CA GLN A 203 11.12 -1.62 -8.83
C GLN A 203 11.26 -1.00 -10.21
N VAL A 204 10.29 -1.23 -11.10
CA VAL A 204 10.30 -0.67 -12.47
C VAL A 204 9.54 0.65 -12.62
N ASP A 205 8.94 1.13 -11.52
CA ASP A 205 8.09 2.33 -11.46
C ASP A 205 7.02 2.36 -12.56
N ALA A 206 6.41 1.19 -12.81
CA ALA A 206 5.37 1.02 -13.81
C ALA A 206 4.46 -0.16 -13.43
N PRO A 207 3.21 -0.21 -13.90
CA PRO A 207 2.33 -1.35 -13.66
C PRO A 207 2.91 -2.64 -14.21
N VAL A 208 2.80 -3.71 -13.43
CA VAL A 208 3.14 -5.08 -13.85
C VAL A 208 1.87 -5.91 -13.76
N ASN A 209 1.53 -6.60 -14.85
CA ASN A 209 0.37 -7.48 -14.94
C ASN A 209 0.80 -8.90 -15.29
N ASP A 210 0.38 -9.88 -14.51
CA ASP A 210 0.61 -11.30 -14.68
C ASP A 210 -0.17 -11.83 -15.87
N GLN A 211 0.59 -12.43 -16.78
CA GLN A 211 0.11 -13.14 -17.96
C GLN A 211 0.85 -14.47 -18.10
N THR A 212 1.31 -15.02 -16.98
CA THR A 212 2.01 -16.31 -16.92
C THR A 212 1.04 -17.49 -16.96
N GLY A 213 -0.21 -17.30 -16.49
CA GLY A 213 -1.19 -18.35 -16.30
C GLY A 213 -0.93 -19.25 -15.08
N LEU A 214 0.03 -18.87 -14.22
CA LEU A 214 0.40 -19.62 -13.02
C LEU A 214 -0.51 -19.23 -11.85
N THR A 215 -1.18 -20.20 -11.23
CA THR A 215 -2.22 -19.95 -10.20
C THR A 215 -1.84 -20.43 -8.80
N GLY A 216 -0.65 -21.01 -8.62
CA GLY A 216 -0.19 -21.53 -7.34
C GLY A 216 0.44 -20.48 -6.43
N THR A 217 0.86 -20.93 -5.25
CA THR A 217 1.82 -20.23 -4.40
C THR A 217 3.20 -20.82 -4.60
N TYR A 218 4.23 -19.98 -4.47
CA TYR A 218 5.59 -20.34 -4.83
C TYR A 218 6.60 -19.92 -3.78
N ASP A 219 7.63 -20.75 -3.66
CA ASP A 219 8.87 -20.45 -2.96
C ASP A 219 9.93 -20.01 -3.97
N PHE A 220 10.53 -18.86 -3.72
CA PHE A 220 11.60 -18.36 -4.55
C PHE A 220 12.52 -17.41 -3.79
N THR A 221 13.78 -17.38 -4.21
CA THR A 221 14.75 -16.38 -3.81
C THR A 221 15.23 -15.68 -5.08
N MET A 222 15.23 -14.36 -5.07
CA MET A 222 15.74 -13.55 -6.16
C MET A 222 16.71 -12.51 -5.63
N TYR A 223 17.80 -12.29 -6.34
CA TYR A 223 18.77 -11.25 -6.05
C TYR A 223 19.13 -10.45 -7.30
N TRP A 224 19.42 -9.16 -7.13
CA TRP A 224 19.84 -8.27 -8.22
C TRP A 224 20.59 -7.08 -7.65
N SER A 225 21.27 -6.35 -8.52
CA SER A 225 21.83 -5.06 -8.14
C SER A 225 20.86 -3.94 -8.44
N MET A 226 20.68 -3.09 -7.45
CA MET A 226 19.91 -1.89 -7.59
C MET A 226 20.59 -0.94 -8.58
N ARG A 227 19.79 -0.09 -9.22
CA ARG A 227 20.20 0.83 -10.29
C ARG A 227 21.26 1.87 -9.87
N GLN A 228 21.82 1.78 -8.66
CA GLN A 228 22.92 2.60 -8.15
C GLN A 228 24.01 1.71 -7.54
N THR A 229 24.99 1.31 -8.35
CA THR A 229 26.33 0.96 -7.88
C THR A 229 27.33 1.70 -8.76
N VAL A 230 28.16 2.53 -8.12
CA VAL A 230 29.17 3.39 -8.78
C VAL A 230 30.39 2.57 -9.22
N ASP A 231 30.62 1.43 -8.57
CA ASP A 231 31.78 0.58 -8.81
C ASP A 231 31.33 -0.76 -9.41
N GLY A 232 31.65 -0.93 -10.69
CA GLY A 232 31.18 -2.04 -11.53
C GLY A 232 31.74 -3.39 -11.11
N ASP A 233 30.88 -4.20 -10.49
CA ASP A 233 30.71 -5.65 -10.77
C ASP A 233 29.26 -6.04 -10.42
N GLY A 234 28.34 -5.21 -10.92
CA GLY A 234 27.04 -4.97 -10.33
C GLY A 234 25.98 -6.01 -10.63
N GLY A 235 26.25 -7.32 -10.49
CA GLY A 235 25.19 -8.36 -10.48
C GLY A 235 24.29 -8.40 -11.73
N PRO A 236 23.25 -9.25 -11.77
CA PRO A 236 22.21 -9.09 -12.79
C PRO A 236 21.38 -7.85 -12.48
N ASP A 237 21.02 -7.09 -13.51
CA ASP A 237 19.92 -6.13 -13.41
C ASP A 237 18.60 -6.88 -13.13
N LEU A 238 17.55 -6.14 -12.73
CA LEU A 238 16.26 -6.73 -12.38
C LEU A 238 15.66 -7.60 -13.49
N PHE A 239 15.71 -7.17 -14.76
CA PHE A 239 15.13 -7.92 -15.88
C PHE A 239 15.88 -9.23 -16.09
N THR A 240 17.21 -9.16 -16.04
CA THR A 240 18.08 -10.34 -16.11
C THR A 240 17.83 -11.29 -14.94
N ALA A 241 17.62 -10.77 -13.72
CA ALA A 241 17.32 -11.57 -12.54
C ALA A 241 15.98 -12.30 -12.65
N VAL A 242 14.91 -11.60 -13.03
CA VAL A 242 13.57 -12.18 -13.24
C VAL A 242 13.64 -13.31 -14.28
N GLN A 243 14.39 -13.11 -15.37
CA GLN A 243 14.56 -14.14 -16.40
C GLN A 243 15.40 -15.32 -15.95
N LYS A 244 16.62 -15.08 -15.47
CA LYS A 244 17.56 -16.17 -15.17
C LYS A 244 17.19 -16.94 -13.92
N GLN A 245 16.62 -16.29 -12.91
CA GLN A 245 16.36 -16.90 -11.60
C GLN A 245 14.93 -17.41 -11.46
N LEU A 246 13.94 -16.69 -12.00
CA LEU A 246 12.52 -17.10 -11.88
C LEU A 246 12.00 -17.79 -13.15
N GLY A 247 12.69 -17.70 -14.28
CA GLY A 247 12.17 -18.20 -15.55
C GLY A 247 10.95 -17.41 -16.03
N LEU A 248 10.86 -16.14 -15.65
CA LEU A 248 9.80 -15.22 -16.04
C LEU A 248 10.40 -14.04 -16.80
N LYS A 249 9.59 -13.25 -17.49
CA LYS A 249 10.07 -12.10 -18.26
C LYS A 249 9.12 -10.92 -18.10
N LEU A 250 9.70 -9.72 -18.01
CA LEU A 250 8.96 -8.46 -18.09
C LEU A 250 8.98 -7.96 -19.53
N GLU A 251 7.81 -7.90 -20.16
CA GLU A 251 7.65 -7.41 -21.53
C GLU A 251 6.92 -6.09 -21.56
N ARG A 252 7.59 -5.04 -22.07
CA ARG A 252 7.00 -3.70 -22.15
C ARG A 252 5.84 -3.71 -23.13
N LYS A 253 4.63 -3.41 -22.65
CA LYS A 253 3.42 -3.32 -23.47
C LYS A 253 2.32 -2.53 -22.78
N LYS A 254 1.19 -2.35 -23.46
CA LYS A 254 -0.02 -1.90 -22.79
C LYS A 254 -0.58 -3.04 -21.96
N VAL A 255 -0.81 -2.78 -20.68
CA VAL A 255 -1.36 -3.75 -19.72
C VAL A 255 -2.66 -3.21 -19.12
N PRO A 256 -3.63 -4.10 -18.84
CA PRO A 256 -4.84 -3.70 -18.13
C PRO A 256 -4.47 -3.34 -16.68
N VAL A 257 -4.93 -2.19 -16.22
CA VAL A 257 -4.82 -1.77 -14.82
C VAL A 257 -6.21 -1.38 -14.35
N GLU A 258 -6.59 -1.90 -13.20
CA GLU A 258 -7.81 -1.49 -12.53
C GLU A 258 -7.61 -0.10 -11.90
N MET A 259 -8.48 0.81 -12.29
CA MET A 259 -8.52 2.20 -11.87
C MET A 259 -9.74 2.42 -10.99
N LEU A 260 -9.58 3.25 -9.97
CA LEU A 260 -10.69 3.80 -9.21
C LEU A 260 -11.09 5.14 -9.82
N VAL A 261 -12.29 5.18 -10.41
CA VAL A 261 -12.85 6.39 -11.00
C VAL A 261 -13.77 7.06 -9.98
N ILE A 262 -13.55 8.35 -9.78
CA ILE A 262 -14.34 9.19 -8.87
C ILE A 262 -15.48 9.81 -9.68
N ASP A 263 -16.68 9.30 -9.48
CA ASP A 263 -17.90 9.76 -10.15
C ASP A 263 -18.40 11.07 -9.55
N HIS A 264 -18.36 11.12 -8.21
CA HIS A 264 -18.78 12.29 -7.46
C HIS A 264 -17.92 12.46 -6.22
N LEU A 265 -17.55 13.71 -5.95
CA LEU A 265 -16.82 14.09 -4.76
C LEU A 265 -16.95 15.60 -4.54
N GLU A 266 -17.41 15.98 -3.35
CA GLU A 266 -17.48 17.38 -2.93
C GLU A 266 -16.13 17.86 -2.42
N LYS A 267 -15.74 19.11 -2.75
CA LYS A 267 -14.48 19.70 -2.27
C LYS A 267 -14.57 20.13 -0.79
N VAL A 268 -15.74 20.59 -0.36
CA VAL A 268 -15.98 21.03 1.02
C VAL A 268 -16.67 19.91 1.77
N PRO A 269 -16.15 19.45 2.91
CA PRO A 269 -16.82 18.40 3.68
C PRO A 269 -18.13 18.91 4.28
N ALA A 270 -19.13 18.03 4.36
CA ALA A 270 -20.34 18.27 5.12
C ALA A 270 -20.02 18.57 6.59
N SER A 271 -20.75 19.52 7.17
CA SER A 271 -20.60 19.94 8.57
C SER A 271 -20.63 18.76 9.54
N ASN A 272 -19.86 18.89 10.63
CA ASN A 272 -19.72 17.86 11.66
C ASN A 272 -21.03 17.43 12.28
#